data_AF-A0A943X0G7-F1
#
_entry.id   AF-A0A943X0G7-F1
#
_cell.length_a   1.000
_cell.length_b   1.000
_cell.length_c   1.000
_cell.angle_alpha   90.00
_cell.angle_beta   90.00
_cell.angle_gamma   90.00
#
_symmetry.space_group_name_H-M   'P 1'
#
loop_
_entity.id
_entity.type
_entity.pdbx_description
1 polymer ?
#
loop_
_entity_poly.entity_id
_entity_poly.type
_entity_poly.pdbx_seq_one_letter_code
_entity_poly.pdbx_strand_id
1 'polypeptide(L)'
;LESTDLAMSLTPTMEKQAKQEEQQESAVQWREEYRTHWHDHIKGIRVGLWVVMLLFAAGVIAPIPLYLLGVKFTTVMKIGALAPIPFVVFCLVFAPVLLFGDRPQNATPEWNAMHVKVPLIPALLIGLIYIWQVNHIWGGFVLQEVDTGFGWLARVLAMAAILTVLLILRTPKRMRLGAGLFMGLVGITIAAGLHYCANTALIGPAQHYPAVIVDSHADDPDVDDDDYELTIVMDNGTETELVVPEKIFEMAMNGEPLEVCHRESPFGVILLDIHTPSS
;
A
#
# COMPACT_ATOMS: atom_id res chain seq x y z
N LEU A 1 39.54 -52.64 -36.04
CA LEU A 1 40.24 -52.01 -34.90
C LEU A 1 41.18 -50.98 -35.50
N GLU A 2 41.14 -49.69 -35.26
CA GLU A 2 40.37 -48.76 -34.44
C GLU A 2 40.74 -47.40 -35.05
N SER A 3 39.77 -46.55 -35.42
CA SER A 3 40.05 -45.14 -35.70
C SER A 3 39.37 -44.32 -34.61
N THR A 4 40.05 -44.31 -33.48
CA THR A 4 40.19 -43.20 -32.52
C THR A 4 39.05 -42.19 -32.49
N ASP A 5 38.01 -42.50 -31.71
CA ASP A 5 37.19 -41.51 -31.04
C ASP A 5 38.11 -40.70 -30.12
N LEU A 6 38.64 -39.58 -30.61
CA LEU A 6 39.27 -38.58 -29.77
C LEU A 6 38.16 -37.76 -29.10
N ALA A 7 37.36 -38.43 -28.26
CA ALA A 7 36.58 -37.77 -27.24
C ALA A 7 37.59 -37.10 -26.31
N MET A 8 37.88 -35.83 -26.58
CA MET A 8 38.70 -34.98 -25.73
C MET A 8 38.01 -34.92 -24.37
N SER A 9 38.39 -35.84 -23.48
CA SER A 9 37.94 -35.86 -22.10
C SER A 9 38.48 -34.60 -21.45
N LEU A 10 37.63 -33.60 -21.31
CA LEU A 10 37.94 -32.35 -20.61
C LEU A 10 38.42 -32.74 -19.21
N THR A 11 39.65 -32.36 -18.87
CA THR A 11 40.13 -32.56 -17.50
C THR A 11 39.21 -31.78 -16.55
N PRO A 12 39.06 -32.19 -15.27
CA PRO A 12 38.21 -31.50 -14.30
C PRO A 12 38.54 -30.00 -14.17
N THR A 13 39.76 -29.61 -14.49
CA THR A 13 40.24 -28.22 -14.55
C THR A 13 39.76 -27.48 -15.80
N MET A 14 39.79 -28.13 -16.97
CA MET A 14 39.26 -27.58 -18.22
C MET A 14 37.74 -27.47 -18.20
N GLU A 15 37.04 -28.42 -17.58
CA GLU A 15 35.59 -28.35 -17.39
C GLU A 15 35.20 -27.21 -16.42
N LYS A 16 36.02 -26.96 -15.39
CA LYS A 16 35.86 -25.79 -14.52
C LYS A 16 36.16 -24.48 -15.26
N GLN A 17 37.19 -24.43 -16.10
CA GLN A 17 37.47 -23.26 -16.93
C GLN A 17 36.36 -22.99 -17.94
N ALA A 18 35.87 -24.02 -18.65
CA ALA A 18 34.76 -23.89 -19.58
C ALA A 18 33.48 -23.43 -18.88
N LYS A 19 33.16 -23.97 -17.69
CA LYS A 19 32.02 -23.48 -16.87
C LYS A 19 32.23 -22.04 -16.38
N GLN A 20 33.46 -21.64 -16.06
CA GLN A 20 33.78 -20.27 -15.68
C GLN A 20 33.67 -19.32 -16.87
N GLU A 21 34.12 -19.72 -18.06
CA GLU A 21 34.01 -18.97 -19.31
C GLU A 21 32.55 -18.83 -19.75
N GLU A 22 31.75 -19.91 -19.69
CA GLU A 22 30.30 -19.86 -19.94
C GLU A 22 29.55 -19.02 -18.90
N GLN A 23 29.96 -19.07 -17.63
CA GLN A 23 29.42 -18.17 -16.60
C GLN A 23 29.81 -16.71 -16.84
N GLN A 24 30.99 -16.44 -17.40
CA GLN A 24 31.48 -15.10 -17.70
C GLN A 24 30.86 -14.52 -18.98
N GLU A 25 30.60 -15.35 -19.99
CA GLU A 25 29.88 -14.98 -21.22
C GLU A 25 28.38 -14.78 -20.98
N SER A 26 27.76 -15.55 -20.07
CA SER A 26 26.35 -15.36 -19.68
C SER A 26 26.15 -14.33 -18.57
N ALA A 27 27.24 -13.73 -18.04
CA ALA A 27 27.15 -12.74 -16.97
C ALA A 27 26.56 -11.43 -17.46
N VAL A 28 25.60 -10.89 -16.71
CA VAL A 28 25.09 -9.53 -16.94
C VAL A 28 26.14 -8.54 -16.45
N GLN A 29 26.91 -8.00 -17.39
CA GLN A 29 27.95 -7.02 -17.15
C GLN A 29 27.39 -5.60 -17.08
N TRP A 30 28.04 -4.75 -16.28
CA TRP A 30 27.80 -3.32 -16.31
C TRP A 30 28.27 -2.75 -17.66
N ARG A 31 27.52 -1.79 -18.21
CA ARG A 31 27.93 -1.02 -19.38
C ARG A 31 27.92 0.45 -19.02
N GLU A 32 28.99 1.16 -19.33
CA GLU A 32 29.13 2.56 -18.94
C GLU A 32 28.11 3.48 -19.62
N GLU A 33 27.56 3.07 -20.76
CA GLU A 33 26.43 3.73 -21.43
C GLU A 33 25.15 3.79 -20.57
N TYR A 34 25.08 2.99 -19.50
CA TYR A 34 23.96 2.96 -18.56
C TYR A 34 24.12 3.95 -17.41
N ARG A 35 25.30 4.54 -17.25
CA ARG A 35 25.59 5.48 -16.18
C ARG A 35 24.75 6.73 -16.32
N THR A 36 24.25 7.18 -15.18
CA THR A 36 23.52 8.43 -14.99
C THR A 36 24.17 9.15 -13.81
N HIS A 37 23.89 10.45 -13.64
CA HIS A 37 24.44 11.23 -12.53
C HIS A 37 24.08 10.65 -11.14
N TRP A 38 23.04 9.82 -11.04
CA TRP A 38 22.65 9.16 -9.79
C TRP A 38 23.61 8.06 -9.36
N HIS A 39 24.33 7.45 -10.31
CA HIS A 39 25.25 6.35 -10.00
C HIS A 39 26.43 6.80 -9.14
N ASP A 40 26.80 8.08 -9.20
CA ASP A 40 27.85 8.67 -8.37
C ASP A 40 27.44 8.81 -6.89
N HIS A 41 26.13 8.69 -6.61
CA HIS A 41 25.53 8.88 -5.29
C HIS A 41 24.86 7.62 -4.72
N ILE A 42 25.12 6.43 -5.27
CA ILE A 42 24.45 5.17 -4.87
C ILE A 42 24.48 4.90 -3.36
N LYS A 43 25.61 5.20 -2.68
CA LYS A 43 25.70 5.02 -1.22
C LYS A 43 24.71 5.91 -0.47
N GLY A 44 24.59 7.17 -0.89
CA GLY A 44 23.62 8.11 -0.32
C GLY A 44 22.19 7.70 -0.62
N ILE A 45 21.91 7.25 -1.84
CA ILE A 45 20.58 6.75 -2.24
C ILE A 45 20.18 5.53 -1.40
N ARG A 46 21.11 4.61 -1.12
CA ARG A 46 20.83 3.45 -0.27
C ARG A 46 20.43 3.85 1.15
N VAL A 47 21.12 4.83 1.74
CA VAL A 47 20.76 5.35 3.07
C VAL A 47 19.44 6.09 3.01
N GLY A 48 19.26 6.97 2.01
CA GLY A 48 18.03 7.72 1.80
C GLY A 48 16.80 6.84 1.67
N LEU A 49 16.92 5.70 0.96
CA LEU A 49 15.87 4.71 0.83
C LEU A 49 15.40 4.18 2.19
N TRP A 50 16.34 3.80 3.07
CA TRP A 50 15.99 3.35 4.42
C TRP A 50 15.36 4.46 5.25
N VAL A 51 15.82 5.71 5.11
CA VAL A 51 15.21 6.86 5.80
C VAL A 51 13.76 7.04 5.38
N VAL A 52 13.47 7.09 4.07
CA VAL A 52 12.07 7.26 3.60
C VAL A 52 11.18 6.07 3.94
N MET A 53 11.74 4.86 3.99
CA MET A 53 11.05 3.66 4.45
C MET A 53 10.67 3.74 5.94
N LEU A 54 11.60 4.20 6.79
CA LEU A 54 11.33 4.39 8.22
C LEU A 54 10.33 5.51 8.46
N LEU A 55 10.38 6.60 7.69
CA LEU A 55 9.39 7.66 7.74
C LEU A 55 8.00 7.17 7.33
N PHE A 56 7.92 6.35 6.28
CA PHE A 56 6.66 5.74 5.86
C PHE A 56 6.10 4.83 6.97
N ALA A 57 6.92 3.93 7.52
CA ALA A 57 6.51 3.08 8.64
C ALA A 57 6.05 3.90 9.86
N ALA A 58 6.80 4.94 10.24
CA ALA A 58 6.45 5.80 11.36
C ALA A 58 5.13 6.54 11.13
N GLY A 59 4.89 7.06 9.91
CA GLY A 59 3.66 7.74 9.57
C GLY A 59 2.43 6.82 9.47
N VAL A 60 2.63 5.52 9.22
CA VAL A 60 1.58 4.51 9.30
C VAL A 60 1.33 4.07 10.75
N ILE A 61 2.35 3.95 11.59
CA ILE A 61 2.19 3.45 12.98
C ILE A 61 1.74 4.55 13.94
N ALA A 62 2.28 5.77 13.83
CA ALA A 62 2.00 6.89 14.73
C ALA A 62 0.52 7.30 14.85
N PRO A 63 -0.33 7.18 13.80
CA PRO A 63 -1.76 7.45 13.88
C PRO A 63 -2.48 6.87 15.09
N ILE A 64 -2.28 5.59 15.39
CA ILE A 64 -2.96 4.89 16.49
C ILE A 64 -2.68 5.54 17.86
N PRO A 65 -1.43 5.61 18.34
CA PRO A 65 -1.14 6.19 19.65
C PRO A 65 -1.49 7.69 19.69
N LEU A 66 -1.34 8.44 18.60
CA LEU A 66 -1.73 9.85 18.57
C LEU A 66 -3.24 10.04 18.77
N TYR A 67 -4.05 9.21 18.12
CA TYR A 67 -5.50 9.25 18.30
C TYR A 67 -5.90 8.92 19.74
N LEU A 68 -5.30 7.88 20.33
CA LEU A 68 -5.53 7.49 21.72
C LEU A 68 -5.10 8.58 22.74
N LEU A 69 -4.12 9.42 22.38
CA LEU A 69 -3.69 10.57 23.18
C LEU A 69 -4.57 11.82 22.97
N GLY A 70 -5.67 11.71 22.21
CA GLY A 70 -6.65 12.78 22.00
C GLY A 70 -6.33 13.71 20.83
N VAL A 71 -5.41 13.34 19.94
CA VAL A 71 -5.20 14.11 18.69
C VAL A 71 -6.42 13.95 17.78
N LYS A 72 -6.89 15.07 17.23
CA LYS A 72 -8.05 15.09 16.32
C LYS A 72 -7.89 14.08 15.19
N PHE A 73 -8.93 13.30 14.93
CA PHE A 73 -8.94 12.27 13.89
C PHE A 73 -8.47 12.78 12.52
N THR A 74 -8.97 13.93 12.06
CA THR A 74 -8.53 14.53 10.79
C THR A 74 -7.04 14.88 10.74
N THR A 75 -6.42 15.19 11.89
CA THR A 75 -4.98 15.45 11.98
C THR A 75 -4.20 14.15 11.87
N VAL A 76 -4.68 13.09 12.52
CA VAL A 76 -4.12 11.75 12.43
C VAL A 76 -4.18 11.23 10.98
N MET A 77 -5.30 11.44 10.29
CA MET A 77 -5.48 11.05 8.88
C MET A 77 -4.56 11.82 7.93
N LYS A 78 -4.27 13.10 8.21
CA LYS A 78 -3.27 13.88 7.46
C LYS A 78 -1.88 13.28 7.57
N ILE A 79 -1.49 12.79 8.76
CA ILE A 79 -0.21 12.10 8.94
C ILE A 79 -0.16 10.85 8.08
N GLY A 80 -1.21 10.01 8.14
CA GLY A 80 -1.32 8.82 7.30
C GLY A 80 -1.25 9.13 5.81
N ALA A 81 -1.99 10.15 5.35
CA ALA A 81 -2.01 10.56 3.94
C ALA A 81 -0.66 11.10 3.44
N LEU A 82 0.11 11.77 4.30
CA LEU A 82 1.43 12.30 3.98
C LEU A 82 2.54 11.24 4.10
N ALA A 83 2.34 10.19 4.89
CA ALA A 83 3.33 9.15 5.18
C ALA A 83 3.96 8.49 3.94
N PRO A 84 3.21 8.06 2.90
CA PRO A 84 3.80 7.43 1.74
C PRO A 84 4.52 8.41 0.79
N ILE A 85 4.26 9.72 0.89
CA ILE A 85 4.74 10.71 -0.09
C ILE A 85 6.27 10.72 -0.22
N PRO A 86 7.07 10.82 0.86
CA PRO A 86 8.53 10.80 0.74
C PRO A 86 9.04 9.53 0.06
N PHE A 87 8.47 8.37 0.37
CA PHE A 87 8.85 7.09 -0.24
C PHE A 87 8.51 7.02 -1.73
N VAL A 88 7.30 7.44 -2.10
CA VAL A 88 6.86 7.48 -3.51
C VAL A 88 7.71 8.44 -4.33
N VAL A 89 7.92 9.67 -3.83
CA VAL A 89 8.76 10.68 -4.50
C VAL A 89 10.19 10.16 -4.64
N PHE A 90 10.74 9.55 -3.60
CA PHE A 90 12.06 8.92 -3.65
C PHE A 90 12.13 7.85 -4.75
N CYS A 91 11.15 6.95 -4.79
CA CYS A 91 11.07 5.91 -5.81
C CYS A 91 11.00 6.50 -7.23
N LEU A 92 10.26 7.59 -7.44
CA LEU A 92 10.14 8.26 -8.75
C LEU A 92 11.43 8.96 -9.19
N VAL A 93 12.11 9.64 -8.27
CA VAL A 93 13.35 10.38 -8.55
C VAL A 93 14.49 9.42 -8.86
N PHE A 94 14.61 8.35 -8.08
CA PHE A 94 15.73 7.40 -8.16
C PHE A 94 15.39 6.12 -8.95
N ALA A 95 14.21 6.05 -9.60
CA ALA A 95 13.79 4.90 -10.41
C ALA A 95 14.89 4.37 -11.38
N PRO A 96 15.73 5.21 -12.01
CA PRO A 96 16.82 4.73 -12.88
C PRO A 96 17.84 3.79 -12.23
N VAL A 97 18.01 3.87 -10.91
CA VAL A 97 19.00 3.09 -10.15
C VAL A 97 18.36 2.15 -9.12
N LEU A 98 17.03 2.18 -8.99
CA LEU A 98 16.28 1.31 -8.09
C LEU A 98 15.91 0.00 -8.77
N LEU A 99 15.97 -1.08 -7.99
CA LEU A 99 15.61 -2.42 -8.42
C LEU A 99 14.48 -2.94 -7.53
N PHE A 100 13.27 -3.02 -8.09
CA PHE A 100 12.09 -3.55 -7.39
C PHE A 100 11.99 -5.08 -7.44
N GLY A 101 12.58 -5.71 -8.47
CA GLY A 101 12.62 -7.17 -8.62
C GLY A 101 13.90 -7.79 -8.09
N ASP A 102 14.11 -9.05 -8.44
CA ASP A 102 15.37 -9.73 -8.15
C ASP A 102 16.49 -9.28 -9.08
N ARG A 103 17.72 -9.46 -8.58
CA ARG A 103 18.91 -9.26 -9.39
C ARG A 103 18.95 -10.34 -10.47
N PRO A 104 19.45 -10.05 -11.67
CA PRO A 104 19.73 -11.08 -12.66
C PRO A 104 20.60 -12.17 -12.05
N GLN A 105 20.30 -13.44 -12.33
CA GLN A 105 20.97 -14.60 -11.71
C GLN A 105 22.50 -14.57 -11.91
N ASN A 106 22.97 -14.05 -13.06
CA ASN A 106 24.38 -13.97 -13.42
C ASN A 106 24.92 -12.53 -13.38
N ALA A 107 24.39 -11.65 -12.52
CA ALA A 107 24.84 -10.26 -12.45
C ALA A 107 26.26 -10.13 -11.84
N THR A 108 27.14 -9.42 -12.53
CA THR A 108 28.50 -9.12 -12.03
C THR A 108 28.49 -8.30 -10.73
N PRO A 109 29.54 -8.36 -9.90
CA PRO A 109 29.67 -7.52 -8.70
C PRO A 109 29.60 -6.02 -9.01
N GLU A 110 30.18 -5.62 -10.15
CA GLU A 110 30.12 -4.24 -10.64
C GLU A 110 28.68 -3.82 -10.94
N TRP A 111 27.94 -4.63 -11.70
CA TRP A 111 26.52 -4.36 -11.96
C TRP A 111 25.70 -4.23 -10.67
N ASN A 112 25.97 -5.10 -9.68
CA ASN A 112 25.30 -5.08 -8.38
C ASN A 112 25.63 -3.82 -7.56
N ALA A 113 26.83 -3.26 -7.72
CA ALA A 113 27.22 -2.02 -7.06
C ALA A 113 26.49 -0.80 -7.63
N MET A 114 26.01 -0.88 -8.87
CA MET A 114 25.36 0.21 -9.58
C MET A 114 23.84 0.32 -9.33
N HIS A 115 23.26 -0.62 -8.58
CA HIS A 115 21.82 -0.63 -8.31
C HIS A 115 21.52 -0.73 -6.80
N VAL A 116 20.42 -0.12 -6.39
CA VAL A 116 19.89 -0.21 -5.03
C VAL A 116 18.61 -1.05 -5.05
N LYS A 117 18.66 -2.23 -4.41
CA LYS A 117 17.48 -3.10 -4.26
C LYS A 117 16.50 -2.46 -3.29
N VAL A 118 15.26 -2.27 -3.74
CA VAL A 118 14.17 -1.84 -2.88
C VAL A 118 13.85 -3.00 -1.92
N PRO A 119 13.77 -2.76 -0.60
CA PRO A 119 13.36 -3.77 0.37
C PRO A 119 11.86 -4.04 0.20
N LEU A 120 11.51 -4.82 -0.82
CA LEU A 120 10.13 -5.04 -1.27
C LEU A 120 9.26 -5.65 -0.16
N ILE A 121 9.75 -6.68 0.52
CA ILE A 121 8.99 -7.35 1.60
C ILE A 121 8.65 -6.33 2.71
N PRO A 122 9.61 -5.57 3.28
CA PRO A 122 9.28 -4.50 4.21
C PRO A 122 8.30 -3.45 3.65
N ALA A 123 8.44 -3.03 2.40
CA ALA A 123 7.55 -2.03 1.80
C ALA A 123 6.10 -2.54 1.69
N LEU A 124 5.94 -3.81 1.30
CA LEU A 124 4.64 -4.47 1.25
C LEU A 124 4.05 -4.65 2.64
N LEU A 125 4.85 -5.06 3.63
CA LEU A 125 4.38 -5.20 5.01
C LEU A 125 3.89 -3.86 5.58
N ILE A 126 4.59 -2.76 5.34
CA ILE A 126 4.12 -1.42 5.75
C ILE A 126 2.81 -1.08 5.03
N GLY A 127 2.70 -1.36 3.73
CA GLY A 127 1.47 -1.15 2.97
C GLY A 127 0.30 -2.01 3.46
N LEU A 128 0.55 -3.26 3.86
CA LEU A 128 -0.46 -4.15 4.43
C LEU A 128 -0.92 -3.68 5.81
N ILE A 129 0.01 -3.24 6.67
CA ILE A 129 -0.35 -2.60 7.95
C ILE A 129 -1.20 -1.36 7.69
N TYR A 130 -0.85 -0.59 6.66
CA TYR A 130 -1.58 0.62 6.31
C TYR A 130 -3.03 0.31 5.90
N ILE A 131 -3.23 -0.70 5.04
CA ILE A 131 -4.57 -1.20 4.67
C ILE A 131 -5.33 -1.72 5.89
N TRP A 132 -4.68 -2.58 6.68
CA TRP A 132 -5.29 -3.19 7.86
C TRP A 132 -5.81 -2.13 8.83
N GLN A 133 -5.03 -1.08 9.10
CA GLN A 133 -5.46 0.01 9.96
C GLN A 133 -6.68 0.76 9.41
N VAL A 134 -6.69 1.09 8.11
CA VAL A 134 -7.82 1.84 7.54
C VAL A 134 -9.11 1.04 7.52
N ASN A 135 -9.03 -0.27 7.32
CA ASN A 135 -10.23 -1.11 7.29
C ASN A 135 -10.73 -1.44 8.69
N HIS A 136 -9.86 -1.91 9.59
CA HIS A 136 -10.29 -2.47 10.87
C HIS A 136 -10.25 -1.51 12.05
N ILE A 137 -9.49 -0.42 11.97
CA ILE A 137 -9.44 0.58 13.06
C ILE A 137 -10.26 1.80 12.67
N TRP A 138 -9.88 2.45 11.57
CA TRP A 138 -10.47 3.72 11.20
C TRP A 138 -11.85 3.56 10.56
N GLY A 139 -11.95 2.65 9.59
CA GLY A 139 -13.20 2.19 9.00
C GLY A 139 -14.08 1.56 10.07
N GLY A 140 -13.66 0.47 10.70
CA GLY A 140 -14.48 -0.24 11.68
C GLY A 140 -15.03 0.59 12.85
N PHE A 141 -14.23 1.47 13.46
CA PHE A 141 -14.60 2.09 14.75
C PHE A 141 -14.74 3.61 14.76
N VAL A 142 -14.39 4.32 13.69
CA VAL A 142 -14.37 5.80 13.73
C VAL A 142 -15.24 6.44 12.66
N LEU A 143 -14.99 6.14 11.38
CA LEU A 143 -15.79 6.65 10.26
C LEU A 143 -15.74 5.63 9.12
N GLN A 144 -16.90 5.04 8.81
CA GLN A 144 -17.06 4.00 7.79
C GLN A 144 -17.32 4.61 6.42
N GLU A 145 -16.58 4.16 5.41
CA GLU A 145 -16.89 4.52 4.02
C GLU A 145 -18.10 3.72 3.54
N VAL A 146 -19.10 4.41 3.00
CA VAL A 146 -20.35 3.77 2.53
C VAL A 146 -20.14 3.01 1.21
N ASP A 147 -19.34 3.55 0.30
CA ASP A 147 -19.11 2.95 -1.01
C ASP A 147 -17.87 2.05 -0.96
N THR A 148 -18.01 0.83 -0.43
CA THR A 148 -16.93 -0.19 -0.41
C THR A 148 -16.91 -1.08 -1.67
N GLY A 149 -17.84 -0.85 -2.61
CA GLY A 149 -18.02 -1.65 -3.81
C GLY A 149 -17.14 -1.23 -5.00
N PHE A 150 -17.75 -1.19 -6.18
CA PHE A 150 -17.03 -0.90 -7.42
C PHE A 150 -16.44 0.52 -7.46
N GLY A 151 -17.08 1.50 -6.81
CA GLY A 151 -16.60 2.88 -6.79
C GLY A 151 -15.27 3.01 -6.03
N TRP A 152 -15.17 2.40 -4.85
CA TRP A 152 -13.91 2.27 -4.11
C TRP A 152 -12.83 1.59 -4.95
N LEU A 153 -13.15 0.42 -5.53
CA LEU A 153 -12.19 -0.34 -6.33
C LEU A 153 -11.66 0.49 -7.50
N ALA A 154 -12.53 1.21 -8.21
CA ALA A 154 -12.15 2.07 -9.31
C ALA A 154 -11.21 3.21 -8.87
N ARG A 155 -11.48 3.86 -7.73
CA ARG A 155 -10.63 4.93 -7.17
C ARG A 155 -9.24 4.39 -6.79
N VAL A 156 -9.18 3.27 -6.08
CA VAL A 156 -7.92 2.63 -5.66
C VAL A 156 -7.10 2.19 -6.88
N LEU A 157 -7.73 1.52 -7.85
CA LEU A 157 -7.04 1.08 -9.07
C LEU A 157 -6.56 2.27 -9.90
N ALA A 158 -7.32 3.36 -9.99
CA ALA A 158 -6.89 4.58 -10.67
C ALA A 158 -5.65 5.19 -10.02
N MET A 159 -5.64 5.32 -8.68
CA MET A 159 -4.47 5.81 -7.93
C MET A 159 -3.25 4.90 -8.12
N ALA A 160 -3.43 3.58 -7.98
CA ALA A 160 -2.38 2.60 -8.17
C ALA A 160 -1.81 2.61 -9.60
N ALA A 161 -2.69 2.72 -10.60
CA ALA A 161 -2.29 2.81 -12.00
C ALA A 161 -1.45 4.06 -12.27
N ILE A 162 -1.86 5.22 -11.76
CA ILE A 162 -1.08 6.46 -11.88
C ILE A 162 0.31 6.29 -11.29
N LEU A 163 0.41 5.80 -10.05
CA LEU A 163 1.70 5.58 -9.37
C LEU A 163 2.59 4.61 -10.16
N THR A 164 2.02 3.50 -10.61
CA THR A 164 2.73 2.45 -11.36
C THR A 164 3.21 2.97 -12.70
N VAL A 165 2.36 3.67 -13.46
CA VAL A 165 2.73 4.25 -14.76
C VAL A 165 3.85 5.27 -14.59
N LEU A 166 3.77 6.17 -13.60
CA LEU A 166 4.82 7.15 -13.34
C LEU A 166 6.16 6.47 -13.03
N LEU A 167 6.16 5.41 -12.21
CA LEU A 167 7.37 4.64 -11.92
C LEU A 167 7.91 3.91 -13.15
N ILE A 168 7.04 3.28 -13.96
CA ILE A 168 7.43 2.60 -15.20
C ILE A 168 8.06 3.59 -16.19
N LEU A 169 7.47 4.77 -16.36
CA LEU A 169 7.98 5.81 -17.26
C LEU A 169 9.38 6.29 -16.85
N ARG A 170 9.63 6.39 -15.53
CA ARG A 170 10.93 6.77 -14.97
C ARG A 170 11.95 5.63 -14.95
N THR A 171 11.49 4.38 -14.97
CA THR A 171 12.35 3.19 -14.97
C THR A 171 12.95 2.94 -16.36
N PRO A 172 14.24 2.58 -16.50
CA PRO A 172 14.87 2.30 -17.79
C PRO A 172 14.20 1.09 -18.47
N LYS A 173 13.96 1.17 -19.79
CA LYS A 173 13.19 0.16 -20.55
C LYS A 173 13.60 -1.29 -20.26
N ARG A 174 14.91 -1.54 -20.16
CA ARG A 174 15.52 -2.84 -19.88
C ARG A 174 15.15 -3.44 -18.51
N MET A 175 14.70 -2.62 -17.56
CA MET A 175 14.35 -3.04 -16.18
C MET A 175 12.84 -3.14 -15.95
N ARG A 176 12.01 -2.72 -16.92
CA ARG A 176 10.55 -2.53 -16.70
C ARG A 176 9.77 -3.84 -16.53
N LEU A 177 10.12 -4.90 -17.26
CA LEU A 177 9.26 -6.08 -17.36
C LEU A 177 9.07 -6.79 -16.00
N GLY A 178 10.16 -7.05 -15.27
CA GLY A 178 10.12 -7.66 -13.93
C GLY A 178 9.83 -6.66 -12.81
N ALA A 179 10.31 -5.41 -12.93
CA ALA A 179 10.04 -4.39 -11.92
C ALA A 179 8.57 -3.93 -11.92
N GLY A 180 7.90 -3.96 -13.08
CA GLY A 180 6.54 -3.46 -13.27
C GLY A 180 5.51 -4.12 -12.36
N LEU A 181 5.60 -5.45 -12.20
CA LEU A 181 4.73 -6.21 -11.32
C LEU A 181 4.88 -5.77 -9.86
N PHE A 182 6.11 -5.69 -9.36
CA PHE A 182 6.40 -5.31 -7.98
C PHE A 182 6.09 -3.84 -7.69
N MET A 183 6.35 -2.95 -8.66
CA MET A 183 5.92 -1.54 -8.59
C MET A 183 4.40 -1.45 -8.52
N GLY A 184 3.68 -2.27 -9.29
CA GLY A 184 2.22 -2.38 -9.25
C GLY A 184 1.72 -2.83 -7.88
N LEU A 185 2.30 -3.89 -7.32
CA LEU A 185 1.90 -4.41 -6.01
C LEU A 185 2.11 -3.39 -4.88
N VAL A 186 3.27 -2.73 -4.84
CA VAL A 186 3.54 -1.64 -3.90
C VAL A 186 2.61 -0.45 -4.14
N GLY A 187 2.33 -0.13 -5.41
CA GLY A 187 1.41 0.94 -5.78
C GLY A 187 -0.01 0.70 -5.30
N ILE A 188 -0.51 -0.54 -5.43
CA ILE A 188 -1.84 -0.95 -4.96
C ILE A 188 -1.93 -0.87 -3.44
N THR A 189 -0.94 -1.38 -2.71
CA THR A 189 -1.01 -1.36 -1.24
C THR A 189 -0.97 0.06 -0.68
N ILE A 190 -0.14 0.93 -1.25
CA ILE A 190 -0.12 2.36 -0.90
C ILE A 190 -1.45 3.02 -1.27
N ALA A 191 -1.97 2.77 -2.47
CA ALA A 191 -3.20 3.40 -2.97
C ALA A 191 -4.41 3.06 -2.10
N ALA A 192 -4.55 1.81 -1.66
CA ALA A 192 -5.65 1.37 -0.82
C ALA A 192 -5.69 2.09 0.53
N GLY A 193 -4.56 2.17 1.25
CA GLY A 193 -4.50 2.93 2.51
C GLY A 193 -4.61 4.45 2.30
N LEU A 194 -3.97 4.96 1.24
CA LEU A 194 -3.97 6.39 0.93
C LEU A 194 -5.36 6.89 0.55
N HIS A 195 -6.17 6.08 -0.14
CA HIS A 195 -7.53 6.42 -0.51
C HIS A 195 -8.33 6.84 0.72
N TYR A 196 -8.40 5.99 1.75
CA TYR A 196 -9.13 6.32 2.97
C TYR A 196 -8.52 7.55 3.66
N CYS A 197 -7.21 7.53 3.94
CA CYS A 197 -6.59 8.62 4.70
C CYS A 197 -6.69 9.98 4.00
N ALA A 198 -6.53 10.04 2.67
CA ALA A 198 -6.61 11.29 1.93
C ALA A 198 -8.03 11.87 1.93
N ASN A 199 -9.04 11.00 1.75
CA ASN A 199 -10.43 11.42 1.83
C ASN A 199 -10.75 11.94 3.24
N THR A 200 -10.42 11.15 4.26
CA THR A 200 -10.68 11.48 5.67
C THR A 200 -9.87 12.68 6.17
N ALA A 201 -8.67 12.92 5.63
CA ALA A 201 -7.86 14.11 5.93
C ALA A 201 -8.51 15.41 5.42
N LEU A 202 -9.34 15.32 4.38
CA LEU A 202 -9.95 16.45 3.67
C LEU A 202 -11.46 16.55 3.89
N ILE A 203 -12.05 15.73 4.77
CA ILE A 203 -13.49 15.72 5.03
C ILE A 203 -14.03 17.08 5.46
N GLY A 204 -15.24 17.36 4.98
CA GLY A 204 -16.03 18.52 5.36
C GLY A 204 -16.53 18.48 6.81
N PRO A 205 -17.33 19.50 7.19
CA PRO A 205 -18.01 19.53 8.47
C PRO A 205 -18.95 18.33 8.62
N ALA A 206 -19.16 17.89 9.86
CA ALA A 206 -20.17 16.88 10.17
C ALA A 206 -21.58 17.44 10.00
N GLN A 207 -22.44 16.66 9.36
CA GLN A 207 -23.88 16.86 9.33
C GLN A 207 -24.48 15.77 10.22
N HIS A 208 -25.27 16.18 11.21
CA HIS A 208 -25.94 15.25 12.12
C HIS A 208 -27.43 15.26 11.84
N TYR A 209 -28.02 14.08 11.75
CA TYR A 209 -29.46 13.88 11.63
C TYR A 209 -29.90 12.64 12.41
N PRO A 210 -31.17 12.56 12.83
CA PRO A 210 -31.68 11.40 13.56
C PRO A 210 -31.50 10.11 12.75
N ALA A 211 -30.99 9.06 13.39
CA ALA A 211 -30.86 7.76 12.76
C ALA A 211 -32.24 7.11 12.57
N VAL A 212 -32.52 6.69 11.34
CA VAL A 212 -33.71 5.90 10.99
C VAL A 212 -33.23 4.50 10.67
N ILE A 213 -33.46 3.57 11.60
CA ILE A 213 -33.03 2.17 11.50
C ILE A 213 -34.16 1.38 10.87
N VAL A 214 -33.87 0.72 9.75
CA VAL A 214 -34.86 -0.07 8.97
C VAL A 214 -34.62 -1.57 9.06
N ASP A 215 -33.39 -1.97 9.37
CA ASP A 215 -33.02 -3.37 9.62
C ASP A 215 -31.86 -3.44 10.62
N SER A 216 -31.65 -4.61 11.19
CA SER A 216 -30.61 -4.86 12.19
C SER A 216 -30.14 -6.31 12.14
N HIS A 217 -28.84 -6.52 12.23
CA HIS A 217 -28.22 -7.84 12.35
C HIS A 217 -27.39 -7.89 13.64
N ALA A 218 -27.60 -8.95 14.43
CA ALA A 218 -26.89 -9.15 15.68
C ALA A 218 -25.78 -10.16 15.47
N ASP A 219 -24.61 -9.88 16.04
CA ASP A 219 -23.46 -10.78 16.05
C ASP A 219 -23.86 -12.20 16.49
N ASP A 220 -23.59 -13.17 15.62
CA ASP A 220 -23.73 -14.60 15.87
C ASP A 220 -22.36 -15.19 16.29
N PRO A 221 -22.18 -15.59 17.56
CA PRO A 221 -20.91 -16.10 18.06
C PRO A 221 -20.49 -17.44 17.44
N ASP A 222 -21.40 -18.12 16.73
CA ASP A 222 -21.11 -19.36 16.00
C ASP A 222 -20.62 -19.09 14.56
N VAL A 223 -20.59 -17.83 14.12
CA VAL A 223 -20.13 -17.38 12.80
C VAL A 223 -18.84 -16.58 12.95
N ASP A 224 -17.77 -17.03 12.28
CA ASP A 224 -16.49 -16.30 12.28
C ASP A 224 -16.62 -14.96 11.54
N ASP A 225 -16.06 -13.89 12.13
CA ASP A 225 -16.05 -12.51 11.63
C ASP A 225 -17.45 -11.90 11.42
N ASP A 226 -18.43 -12.29 12.24
CA ASP A 226 -19.73 -11.61 12.32
C ASP A 226 -19.64 -10.35 13.18
N ASP A 227 -20.44 -9.34 12.86
CA ASP A 227 -20.43 -8.03 13.52
C ASP A 227 -21.87 -7.56 13.79
N TYR A 228 -22.06 -6.71 14.79
CA TYR A 228 -23.34 -6.03 14.98
C TYR A 228 -23.52 -4.98 13.87
N GLU A 229 -24.63 -5.05 13.15
CA GLU A 229 -24.89 -4.15 12.02
C GLU A 229 -26.26 -3.49 12.14
N LEU A 230 -26.32 -2.23 11.70
CA LEU A 230 -27.56 -1.47 11.58
C LEU A 230 -27.70 -0.96 10.15
N THR A 231 -28.84 -1.24 9.53
CA THR A 231 -29.21 -0.64 8.24
C THR A 231 -29.95 0.66 8.50
N ILE A 232 -29.36 1.76 8.08
CA ILE A 232 -29.90 3.10 8.25
C ILE A 232 -30.35 3.72 6.93
N VAL A 233 -31.34 4.61 7.00
CA VAL A 233 -31.72 5.48 5.89
C VAL A 233 -30.93 6.78 5.97
N MET A 234 -30.16 7.05 4.92
CA MET A 234 -29.44 8.30 4.74
C MET A 234 -30.39 9.45 4.33
N ASP A 235 -29.94 10.70 4.46
CA ASP A 235 -30.72 11.90 4.08
C ASP A 235 -31.21 11.93 2.62
N ASN A 236 -30.50 11.27 1.72
CA ASN A 236 -30.88 11.12 0.31
C ASN A 236 -31.92 10.01 0.07
N GLY A 237 -32.36 9.32 1.13
CA GLY A 237 -33.31 8.21 1.10
C GLY A 237 -32.70 6.84 0.75
N THR A 238 -31.38 6.73 0.59
CA THR A 238 -30.72 5.44 0.36
C THR A 238 -30.45 4.71 1.65
N GLU A 239 -30.59 3.39 1.64
CA GLU A 239 -30.25 2.53 2.77
C GLU A 239 -28.77 2.16 2.71
N THR A 240 -28.12 2.15 3.87
CA THR A 240 -26.75 1.65 4.04
C THR A 240 -26.62 0.89 5.34
N GLU A 241 -25.88 -0.20 5.28
CA GLU A 241 -25.48 -1.00 6.43
C GLU A 241 -24.23 -0.39 7.05
N LEU A 242 -24.17 -0.37 8.38
CA LEU A 242 -23.03 0.09 9.15
C LEU A 242 -22.76 -0.89 10.29
N VAL A 243 -21.50 -1.27 10.44
CA VAL A 243 -21.03 -2.00 11.61
C VAL A 243 -21.07 -1.08 12.83
N VAL A 244 -21.55 -1.54 13.97
CA VAL A 244 -21.66 -0.70 15.18
C VAL A 244 -21.16 -1.44 16.41
N PRO A 245 -20.69 -0.73 17.45
CA PRO A 245 -20.45 -1.37 18.73
C PRO A 245 -21.73 -1.96 19.32
N GLU A 246 -21.62 -3.10 20.02
CA GLU A 246 -22.73 -3.75 20.75
C GLU A 246 -23.59 -2.75 21.53
N LYS A 247 -22.95 -1.80 22.23
CA LYS A 247 -23.66 -0.75 22.97
C LYS A 247 -24.58 0.09 22.10
N ILE A 248 -24.13 0.52 20.92
CA ILE A 248 -24.96 1.32 19.99
C ILE A 248 -26.10 0.45 19.44
N PHE A 249 -25.83 -0.82 19.16
CA PHE A 249 -26.84 -1.79 18.76
C PHE A 249 -27.93 -1.97 19.83
N GLU A 250 -27.55 -2.19 21.09
CA GLU A 250 -28.50 -2.31 22.20
C GLU A 250 -29.35 -1.05 22.38
N MET A 251 -28.73 0.14 22.29
CA MET A 251 -29.44 1.42 22.38
C MET A 251 -30.47 1.55 21.25
N ALA A 252 -30.09 1.18 20.02
CA ALA A 252 -31.00 1.12 18.88
C ALA A 252 -32.20 0.19 19.14
N MET A 253 -31.94 -1.03 19.62
CA MET A 253 -32.98 -2.02 19.92
C MET A 253 -33.92 -1.57 21.06
N ASN A 254 -33.41 -0.76 21.99
CA ASN A 254 -34.21 -0.17 23.07
C ASN A 254 -34.99 1.08 22.64
N GLY A 255 -34.87 1.52 21.38
CA GLY A 255 -35.53 2.72 20.86
C GLY A 255 -34.95 4.03 21.41
N GLU A 256 -33.70 4.01 21.85
CA GLU A 256 -33.00 5.21 22.29
C GLU A 256 -32.65 6.11 21.09
N PRO A 257 -32.67 7.45 21.27
CA PRO A 257 -32.34 8.35 20.19
C PRO A 257 -30.85 8.23 19.81
N LEU A 258 -30.60 8.02 18.52
CA LEU A 258 -29.27 7.99 17.91
C LEU A 258 -29.20 9.01 16.76
N GLU A 259 -28.00 9.49 16.48
CA GLU A 259 -27.69 10.40 15.37
C GLU A 259 -26.68 9.77 14.42
N VAL A 260 -26.88 9.99 13.13
CA VAL A 260 -25.89 9.70 12.10
C VAL A 260 -24.96 10.89 11.95
N CYS A 261 -23.66 10.66 12.06
CA CYS A 261 -22.62 11.62 11.71
C CYS A 261 -22.22 11.40 10.25
N HIS A 262 -22.71 12.27 9.36
CA HIS A 262 -22.41 12.23 7.94
C HIS A 262 -21.30 13.23 7.60
N ARG A 263 -20.24 12.73 6.96
CA ARG A 263 -19.17 13.56 6.38
C ARG A 263 -18.90 13.16 4.93
N GLU A 264 -18.59 14.16 4.13
CA GLU A 264 -18.22 13.97 2.73
C GLU A 264 -16.83 14.55 2.44
N SER A 265 -16.06 13.84 1.63
CA SER A 265 -14.79 14.33 1.10
C SER A 265 -15.01 15.16 -0.19
N PRO A 266 -14.05 16.03 -0.58
CA PRO A 266 -14.10 16.74 -1.86
C PRO A 266 -14.11 15.85 -3.11
N PHE A 267 -13.87 14.54 -2.94
CA PHE A 267 -13.87 13.54 -4.01
C PHE A 267 -15.15 12.69 -4.02
N GLY A 268 -16.19 13.09 -3.28
CA GLY A 268 -17.48 12.40 -3.22
C GLY A 268 -17.40 11.07 -2.46
N VAL A 269 -16.46 10.94 -1.51
CA VAL A 269 -16.44 9.80 -0.58
C VAL A 269 -17.26 10.15 0.65
N ILE A 270 -18.27 9.33 0.92
CA ILE A 270 -19.16 9.47 2.09
C ILE A 270 -18.64 8.60 3.22
N LEU A 271 -18.50 9.21 4.39
CA LEU A 271 -18.02 8.60 5.62
C LEU A 271 -19.07 8.81 6.71
N LEU A 272 -19.53 7.71 7.32
CA LEU A 272 -20.60 7.70 8.33
C LEU A 272 -20.12 7.13 9.66
N ASP A 273 -20.78 7.56 10.74
CA ASP A 273 -20.71 6.99 12.08
C ASP A 273 -22.10 7.13 12.74
N ILE A 274 -22.42 6.28 13.71
CA ILE A 274 -23.64 6.37 14.51
C ILE A 274 -23.25 6.56 15.97
N HIS A 275 -23.75 7.64 16.55
CA HIS A 275 -23.48 7.94 17.96
C HIS A 275 -24.70 8.53 18.64
N THR A 276 -24.64 8.63 19.96
CA THR A 276 -25.67 9.30 20.75
C THR A 276 -25.71 10.80 20.45
N PRO A 277 -26.89 11.47 20.52
CA PRO A 277 -26.99 12.90 20.34
C PRO A 277 -26.02 13.67 21.23
N SER A 278 -25.24 14.58 20.65
CA SER A 278 -24.35 15.43 21.42
C SER A 278 -25.17 16.38 22.30
N SER A 279 -24.95 16.31 23.63
CA SER A 279 -25.64 17.13 24.64
C SER A 279 -25.23 18.59 24.60
#